data_AF-A0A2S7QUC7-F1
#
_entry.id   AF-A0A2S7QUC7-F1
#
_cell.length_a   1.000
_cell.length_b   1.000
_cell.length_c   1.000
_cell.angle_alpha   90.00
_cell.angle_beta   90.00
_cell.angle_gamma   90.00
#
_symmetry.space_group_name_H-M   'P 1'
#
loop_
_entity.id
_entity.type
_entity.pdbx_description
1 polymer ?
#
loop_
_entity_poly.entity_id
_entity_poly.type
_entity_poly.pdbx_seq_one_letter_code
_entity_poly.pdbx_strand_id
1 'polypeptide(L)'
;MAYLPYVEPALSIILPLSTFIVLLNLARNILDHALYCGLIGEIIIGILFGLPTSGTLLLSQPIQETVQCLGYLGLVGLVFEGGLTTDLGLLRKTIWTTLAAGAVGILAPMILSLSLLGMQFPISEGEKGKYSTPLAAFSASVALCSTSLGSTFIILTSANMQKTPVGTLIAGAAMIDDVLVLVMVKIVIALGQDQSDVWTIVRPAVSSLGLILVAVLMALFIIRPLWHAICSIFAIDRGDTTPLEDEIDAGKGISRHTGFLLSTLMLIVLVTLAAYVEGSVLLAAFLAGAVVRYTWQENEDMLVDYPTRMFEEYYKPIMDYVFIPFFFASIGFSIPISGMFVSSVAWKGLLYSILMFIAKGVVGVVLYFDYFTEKWTLNGKRKLPKPTDHEQQISQHGSPGPVDHSLKPRVPKAPHLDAIIVGSTMIARGGFGFLVASEAQSSGALALKSKSAGEHRAPAPRDGIHTLDVVEDQIFLVIIWALVLCTIAGPIVSGFAVRRKLAGKKCECGIAQGGFGEDIACHLCL
;
A
#
# COMPACT_ATOMS: atom_id res chain seq x y z
N MET A 1 35.86 10.05 -21.23
CA MET A 1 35.78 9.08 -22.35
C MET A 1 34.51 9.37 -23.13
N ALA A 2 34.54 9.45 -24.47
CA ALA A 2 33.39 9.87 -25.29
C ALA A 2 32.43 8.73 -25.67
N TYR A 3 32.82 7.47 -25.45
CA TYR A 3 31.98 6.27 -25.63
C TYR A 3 32.54 5.11 -24.79
N LEU A 4 31.68 4.13 -24.45
CA LEU A 4 32.06 2.91 -23.73
C LEU A 4 32.36 1.79 -24.75
N PRO A 5 33.60 1.26 -24.84
CA PRO A 5 33.92 0.18 -25.78
C PRO A 5 33.22 -1.12 -25.36
N TYR A 6 32.65 -1.83 -26.34
CA TYR A 6 32.04 -3.14 -26.09
C TYR A 6 33.13 -4.17 -25.80
N VAL A 7 33.14 -4.68 -24.57
CA VAL A 7 34.01 -5.77 -24.11
C VAL A 7 33.12 -6.89 -23.61
N GLU A 8 33.35 -8.11 -24.10
CA GLU A 8 32.57 -9.28 -23.69
C GLU A 8 32.69 -9.51 -22.17
N PRO A 9 31.56 -9.63 -21.44
CA PRO A 9 31.61 -9.86 -20.01
C PRO A 9 32.13 -11.27 -19.69
N ALA A 10 32.98 -11.37 -18.67
CA ALA A 10 33.50 -12.66 -18.23
C ALA A 10 32.40 -13.58 -17.68
N LEU A 11 32.62 -14.90 -17.75
CA LEU A 11 31.70 -15.91 -17.20
C LEU A 11 31.41 -15.70 -15.70
N SER A 12 32.36 -15.15 -14.96
CA SER A 12 32.22 -14.78 -13.55
C SER A 12 31.16 -13.70 -13.29
N ILE A 13 30.72 -12.97 -14.31
CA ILE A 13 29.64 -11.96 -14.23
C ILE A 13 28.33 -12.55 -14.75
N ILE A 14 28.37 -13.22 -15.89
CA ILE A 14 27.16 -13.75 -16.55
C ILE A 14 26.50 -14.83 -15.69
N LEU A 15 27.29 -15.74 -15.11
CA LEU A 15 26.76 -16.88 -14.36
C LEU A 15 26.04 -16.45 -13.06
N PRO A 16 26.61 -15.56 -12.20
CA PRO A 16 25.87 -15.07 -11.04
C PRO A 16 24.64 -14.24 -11.42
N LEU A 17 24.71 -13.44 -12.48
CA LEU A 17 23.59 -12.60 -12.92
C LEU A 17 22.42 -13.45 -13.44
N SER A 18 22.68 -14.47 -14.25
CA SER A 18 21.63 -15.37 -14.74
C SER A 18 21.02 -16.19 -13.61
N THR A 19 21.85 -16.70 -12.71
CA THR A 19 21.40 -17.43 -11.52
C THR A 19 20.56 -16.54 -10.61
N PHE A 20 20.96 -15.29 -10.42
CA PHE A 20 20.22 -14.30 -9.63
C PHE A 20 18.81 -14.05 -10.18
N ILE A 21 18.68 -13.79 -11.49
CA ILE A 21 17.38 -13.55 -12.13
C ILE A 21 16.47 -14.79 -12.03
N VAL A 22 17.01 -15.99 -12.27
CA VAL A 22 16.24 -17.24 -12.20
C VAL A 22 15.79 -17.53 -10.76
N LEU A 23 16.69 -17.39 -9.79
CA LEU A 23 16.38 -17.65 -8.38
C LEU A 23 15.37 -16.64 -7.81
N LEU A 24 15.44 -15.37 -8.20
CA LEU A 24 14.45 -14.37 -7.79
C LEU A 24 13.04 -14.80 -8.20
N ASN A 25 12.86 -15.13 -9.47
CA ASN A 25 11.56 -15.55 -10.01
C ASN A 25 11.08 -16.88 -9.42
N LEU A 26 12.00 -17.83 -9.24
CA LEU A 26 11.69 -19.11 -8.60
C LEU A 26 11.26 -18.94 -7.15
N ALA A 27 12.01 -18.17 -6.36
CA ALA A 27 11.70 -17.92 -4.95
C ALA A 27 10.37 -17.18 -4.80
N ARG A 28 10.10 -16.17 -5.64
CA ARG A 28 8.80 -15.49 -5.69
C ARG A 28 7.67 -16.49 -5.91
N ASN A 29 7.77 -17.33 -6.95
CA ASN A 29 6.72 -18.28 -7.30
C ASN A 29 6.46 -19.31 -6.17
N ILE A 30 7.52 -19.83 -5.55
CA ILE A 30 7.41 -20.79 -4.43
C ILE A 30 6.73 -20.15 -3.22
N LEU A 31 7.19 -18.96 -2.80
CA LEU A 31 6.65 -18.30 -1.60
C LEU A 31 5.25 -17.73 -1.82
N ASP A 32 4.92 -17.33 -3.04
CA ASP A 32 3.56 -16.89 -3.37
C ASP A 32 2.56 -18.05 -3.28
N HIS A 33 2.92 -19.23 -3.79
CA HIS A 33 2.10 -20.44 -3.63
C HIS A 33 2.00 -20.92 -2.18
N ALA A 34 3.07 -20.81 -1.39
CA ALA A 34 3.11 -21.34 -0.03
C ALA A 34 2.47 -20.40 1.01
N LEU A 35 2.75 -19.10 0.93
CA LEU A 35 2.45 -18.11 1.98
C LEU A 35 1.70 -16.88 1.47
N TYR A 36 1.34 -16.80 0.17
CA TYR A 36 0.80 -15.60 -0.46
C TYR A 36 1.69 -14.36 -0.26
N CYS A 37 3.00 -14.60 -0.22
CA CYS A 37 4.00 -13.59 0.12
C CYS A 37 5.28 -13.74 -0.71
N GLY A 38 5.14 -13.62 -2.04
CA GLY A 38 6.29 -13.71 -2.96
C GLY A 38 7.41 -12.69 -2.68
N LEU A 39 7.07 -11.49 -2.18
CA LEU A 39 8.04 -10.41 -1.91
C LEU A 39 9.13 -10.80 -0.91
N ILE A 40 8.82 -11.66 0.07
CA ILE A 40 9.81 -12.12 1.05
C ILE A 40 10.87 -13.00 0.37
N GLY A 41 10.48 -13.77 -0.65
CA GLY A 41 11.39 -14.62 -1.42
C GLY A 41 12.42 -13.78 -2.16
N GLU A 42 11.98 -12.70 -2.79
CA GLU A 42 12.84 -11.76 -3.50
C GLU A 42 13.82 -11.07 -2.55
N ILE A 43 13.37 -10.64 -1.36
CA ILE A 43 14.23 -10.06 -0.32
C ILE A 43 15.28 -11.09 0.15
N ILE A 44 14.90 -12.34 0.43
CA ILE A 44 15.83 -13.39 0.88
C ILE A 44 16.92 -13.67 -0.16
N ILE A 45 16.55 -13.74 -1.45
CA ILE A 45 17.53 -13.92 -2.53
C ILE A 45 18.44 -12.69 -2.65
N GLY A 46 17.89 -11.48 -2.54
CA GLY A 46 18.68 -10.25 -2.47
C GLY A 46 19.72 -10.30 -1.35
N ILE A 47 19.27 -10.62 -0.14
CA ILE A 47 20.14 -10.83 1.03
C ILE A 47 21.26 -11.85 0.75
N LEU A 48 20.93 -13.02 0.18
CA LEU A 48 21.90 -14.08 -0.10
C LEU A 48 22.98 -13.65 -1.10
N PHE A 49 22.59 -12.92 -2.15
CA PHE A 49 23.48 -12.44 -3.20
C PHE A 49 24.21 -11.13 -2.84
N GLY A 50 23.73 -10.40 -1.83
CA GLY A 50 24.40 -9.22 -1.25
C GLY A 50 25.52 -9.56 -0.27
N LEU A 51 25.50 -10.75 0.34
CA LEU A 51 26.53 -11.17 1.31
C LEU A 51 27.85 -11.59 0.64
N PRO A 52 29.01 -11.22 1.23
CA PRO A 52 30.30 -11.82 0.88
C PRO A 52 30.42 -13.21 1.53
N THR A 53 29.72 -14.21 1.01
CA THR A 53 29.64 -15.56 1.60
C THR A 53 30.94 -16.38 1.47
N SER A 54 31.86 -16.03 0.56
CA SER A 54 33.07 -16.83 0.29
C SER A 54 34.36 -16.01 0.06
N GLY A 55 34.43 -14.77 0.58
CA GLY A 55 35.56 -13.86 0.38
C GLY A 55 35.56 -13.12 -0.97
N THR A 56 34.65 -13.48 -1.88
CA THR A 56 34.28 -12.72 -3.08
C THR A 56 32.78 -12.42 -3.05
N LEU A 57 32.40 -11.22 -3.48
CA LEU A 57 31.00 -10.80 -3.59
C LEU A 57 30.39 -11.54 -4.81
N LEU A 58 29.31 -12.31 -4.62
CA LEU A 58 28.65 -13.05 -5.72
C LEU A 58 28.19 -12.10 -6.83
N LEU A 59 27.70 -10.93 -6.45
CA LEU A 59 27.33 -9.83 -7.34
C LEU A 59 28.22 -8.62 -7.02
N SER A 60 29.00 -8.13 -7.98
CA SER A 60 29.87 -6.96 -7.74
C SER A 60 29.05 -5.72 -7.39
N GLN A 61 29.62 -4.82 -6.58
CA GLN A 61 28.98 -3.56 -6.17
C GLN A 61 28.33 -2.76 -7.33
N PRO A 62 28.98 -2.55 -8.51
CA PRO A 62 28.34 -1.81 -9.60
C PRO A 62 27.09 -2.52 -10.16
N ILE A 63 27.04 -3.85 -10.09
CA ILE A 63 25.84 -4.60 -10.51
C ILE A 63 24.72 -4.40 -9.50
N GLN A 64 25.02 -4.41 -8.20
CA GLN A 64 24.02 -4.14 -7.16
C GLN A 64 23.43 -2.73 -7.31
N GLU A 65 24.26 -1.71 -7.55
CA GLU A 65 23.81 -0.34 -7.82
C GLU A 65 22.94 -0.25 -9.09
N THR A 66 23.29 -1.00 -10.14
CA THR A 66 22.49 -1.07 -11.37
C THR A 66 21.13 -1.73 -11.12
N VAL A 67 21.11 -2.85 -10.37
CA VAL A 67 19.88 -3.54 -9.96
C VAL A 67 19.00 -2.63 -9.10
N GLN A 68 19.59 -1.85 -8.20
CA GLN A 68 18.86 -0.86 -7.39
C GLN A 68 18.23 0.23 -8.25
N CYS A 69 18.96 0.79 -9.22
CA CYS A 69 18.41 1.79 -10.16
C CYS A 69 17.25 1.24 -11.00
N LEU A 70 17.39 0.03 -11.55
CA LEU A 70 16.32 -0.64 -12.29
C LEU A 70 15.13 -1.00 -11.37
N GLY A 71 15.41 -1.42 -10.14
CA GLY A 71 14.40 -1.66 -9.11
C GLY A 71 13.61 -0.40 -8.77
N TYR A 72 14.27 0.76 -8.69
CA TYR A 72 13.57 2.03 -8.43
C TYR A 72 12.61 2.41 -9.58
N LEU A 73 12.92 2.06 -10.84
CA LEU A 73 11.94 2.17 -11.94
C LEU A 73 10.76 1.22 -11.74
N GLY A 74 11.02 0.00 -11.26
CA GLY A 74 9.98 -0.94 -10.83
C GLY A 74 9.10 -0.40 -9.71
N LEU A 75 9.67 0.32 -8.75
CA LEU A 75 8.89 0.98 -7.71
C LEU A 75 7.98 2.07 -8.29
N VAL A 76 8.50 2.91 -9.21
CA VAL A 76 7.71 3.94 -9.89
C VAL A 76 6.54 3.32 -10.66
N GLY A 77 6.79 2.25 -11.42
CA GLY A 77 5.73 1.55 -12.16
C GLY A 77 4.72 0.84 -11.26
N LEU A 78 5.14 0.27 -10.12
CA LEU A 78 4.26 -0.35 -9.13
C LEU A 78 3.34 0.68 -8.48
N VAL A 79 3.88 1.85 -8.13
CA VAL A 79 3.07 2.96 -7.59
C VAL A 79 2.10 3.51 -8.64
N PHE A 80 2.53 3.59 -9.90
CA PHE A 80 1.69 3.98 -11.02
C PHE A 80 0.52 2.99 -11.23
N GLU A 81 0.76 1.69 -11.15
CA GLU A 81 -0.29 0.65 -11.15
C GLU A 81 -1.29 0.85 -10.01
N GLY A 82 -0.79 1.15 -8.80
CA GLY A 82 -1.64 1.49 -7.65
C GLY A 82 -2.56 2.68 -7.94
N GLY A 83 -2.06 3.71 -8.61
CA GLY A 83 -2.86 4.84 -9.08
C GLY A 83 -3.91 4.44 -10.13
N LEU A 84 -3.54 3.60 -11.11
CA LEU A 84 -4.43 3.15 -12.18
C LEU A 84 -5.61 2.31 -11.67
N THR A 85 -5.36 1.48 -10.65
CA THR A 85 -6.36 0.61 -10.02
C THR A 85 -7.25 1.34 -9.00
N THR A 86 -6.97 2.63 -8.75
CA THR A 86 -7.75 3.45 -7.82
C THR A 86 -9.05 3.95 -8.43
N ASP A 87 -10.18 3.39 -8.00
CA ASP A 87 -11.50 3.85 -8.38
C ASP A 87 -11.93 5.10 -7.59
N LEU A 88 -11.60 6.28 -8.10
CA LEU A 88 -11.96 7.58 -7.49
C LEU A 88 -13.47 7.75 -7.28
N GLY A 89 -14.30 7.16 -8.14
CA GLY A 89 -15.76 7.20 -8.02
C GLY A 89 -16.28 6.47 -6.78
N LEU A 90 -15.68 5.33 -6.44
CA LEU A 90 -16.03 4.56 -5.24
C LEU A 90 -15.48 5.21 -3.98
N LEU A 91 -14.25 5.73 -4.05
CA LEU A 91 -13.62 6.48 -2.96
C LEU A 91 -14.46 7.71 -2.57
N ARG A 92 -14.99 8.46 -3.55
CA ARG A 92 -15.79 9.66 -3.31
C ARG A 92 -17.07 9.37 -2.51
N LYS A 93 -17.73 8.25 -2.74
CA LYS A 93 -18.99 7.89 -2.04
C LYS A 93 -18.77 7.52 -0.57
N THR A 94 -17.58 7.04 -0.24
CA THR A 94 -17.25 6.45 1.08
C THR A 94 -16.13 7.24 1.78
N ILE A 95 -15.86 8.47 1.33
CA ILE A 95 -14.62 9.19 1.63
C ILE A 95 -14.42 9.42 3.13
N TRP A 96 -15.49 9.70 3.88
CA TRP A 96 -15.40 9.98 5.31
C TRP A 96 -15.02 8.76 6.14
N THR A 97 -15.64 7.61 5.88
CA THR A 97 -15.34 6.36 6.58
C THR A 97 -13.95 5.83 6.19
N THR A 98 -13.59 5.96 4.91
CA THR A 98 -12.26 5.55 4.42
C THR A 98 -11.15 6.44 4.97
N LEU A 99 -11.38 7.76 5.03
CA LEU A 99 -10.43 8.71 5.63
C LEU A 99 -10.27 8.47 7.13
N ALA A 100 -11.36 8.21 7.86
CA ALA A 100 -11.29 7.87 9.27
C ALA A 100 -10.53 6.55 9.50
N ALA A 101 -10.77 5.54 8.67
CA ALA A 101 -10.05 4.25 8.73
C ALA A 101 -8.55 4.42 8.47
N GLY A 102 -8.16 5.15 7.41
CA GLY A 102 -6.74 5.45 7.13
C GLY A 102 -6.09 6.29 8.22
N ALA A 103 -6.79 7.32 8.73
CA ALA A 103 -6.29 8.13 9.84
C ALA A 103 -6.02 7.31 11.10
N VAL A 104 -6.94 6.42 11.49
CA VAL A 104 -6.72 5.48 12.62
C VAL A 104 -5.57 4.51 12.29
N GLY A 105 -5.48 4.05 11.04
CA GLY A 105 -4.43 3.15 10.55
C GLY A 105 -3.02 3.73 10.65
N ILE A 106 -2.87 5.06 10.65
CA ILE A 106 -1.58 5.74 10.80
C ILE A 106 -1.38 6.22 12.23
N LEU A 107 -2.39 6.88 12.81
CA LEU A 107 -2.29 7.49 14.13
C LEU A 107 -2.13 6.45 15.24
N ALA A 108 -2.82 5.29 15.16
CA ALA A 108 -2.73 4.28 16.21
C ALA A 108 -1.31 3.67 16.32
N PRO A 109 -0.67 3.18 15.23
CA PRO A 109 0.74 2.78 15.27
C PRO A 109 1.68 3.88 15.74
N MET A 110 1.46 5.12 15.29
CA MET A 110 2.30 6.26 15.64
C MET A 110 2.23 6.63 17.13
N ILE A 111 1.02 6.74 17.69
CA ILE A 111 0.81 7.00 19.11
C ILE A 111 1.39 5.86 19.94
N LEU A 112 1.19 4.60 19.52
CA LEU A 112 1.75 3.44 20.22
C LEU A 112 3.28 3.49 20.22
N SER A 113 3.93 3.74 19.09
CA SER A 113 5.39 3.82 18.99
C SER A 113 5.97 4.97 19.83
N LEU A 114 5.32 6.14 19.83
CA LEU A 114 5.70 7.27 20.70
C LEU A 114 5.43 6.98 22.19
N SER A 115 4.38 6.23 22.50
CA SER A 115 4.09 5.83 23.87
C SER A 115 5.10 4.81 24.41
N LEU A 116 5.57 3.88 23.56
CA LEU A 116 6.66 2.96 23.89
C LEU A 116 7.97 3.71 24.20
N LEU A 117 8.19 4.88 23.60
CA LEU A 117 9.32 5.75 23.94
C LEU A 117 9.18 6.38 25.33
N GLY A 118 7.94 6.68 25.76
CA GLY A 118 7.65 7.23 27.09
C GLY A 118 7.64 6.20 28.22
N MET A 119 7.33 4.94 27.89
CA MET A 119 7.38 3.83 28.85
C MET A 119 8.82 3.32 28.96
N GLN A 120 9.47 3.60 30.09
CA GLN A 120 10.73 2.96 30.46
C GLN A 120 10.48 1.45 30.59
N PHE A 121 10.71 0.68 29.52
CA PHE A 121 10.74 -0.77 29.66
C PHE A 121 11.91 -1.12 30.60
N PRO A 122 11.65 -1.79 31.74
CA PRO A 122 12.70 -2.27 32.60
C PRO A 122 13.38 -3.46 31.91
N ILE A 123 14.30 -3.16 30.99
CA ILE A 123 15.20 -4.15 30.41
C ILE A 123 16.34 -4.32 31.43
N SER A 124 16.59 -5.58 31.77
CA SER A 124 17.44 -6.08 32.85
C SER A 124 18.78 -5.36 33.02
N GLU A 125 19.19 -5.28 34.29
CA GLU A 125 20.42 -4.66 34.84
C GLU A 125 21.65 -4.75 33.91
N GLY A 126 22.16 -3.59 33.47
CA GLY A 126 23.53 -3.49 32.92
C GLY A 126 23.75 -2.41 31.88
N GLU A 127 22.81 -2.17 30.96
CA GLU A 127 22.95 -1.13 29.93
C GLU A 127 21.89 -0.05 30.13
N LYS A 128 22.29 1.12 30.60
CA LYS A 128 21.50 2.36 30.47
C LYS A 128 21.47 2.81 29.01
N GLY A 129 20.95 1.95 28.13
CA GLY A 129 20.71 2.25 26.72
C GLY A 129 19.41 3.03 26.59
N LYS A 130 19.51 4.37 26.57
CA LYS A 130 18.40 5.27 26.31
C LYS A 130 17.98 5.16 24.83
N TYR A 131 17.19 4.16 24.46
CA TYR A 131 16.40 4.20 23.22
C TYR A 131 15.22 5.18 23.44
N SER A 132 14.79 6.07 22.55
CA SER A 132 15.17 6.46 21.19
C SER A 132 14.97 8.00 21.05
N THR A 133 15.49 8.63 19.99
CA THR A 133 14.99 9.95 19.60
C THR A 133 13.51 9.84 19.19
N PRO A 134 12.67 10.87 19.41
CA PRO A 134 11.30 10.88 18.91
C PRO A 134 11.25 10.70 17.38
N LEU A 135 12.32 11.09 16.68
CA LEU A 135 12.50 10.87 15.25
C LEU A 135 12.61 9.38 14.90
N ALA A 136 13.42 8.59 15.60
CA ALA A 136 13.53 7.15 15.34
C ALA A 136 12.19 6.42 15.57
N ALA A 137 11.44 6.78 16.62
CA ALA A 137 10.12 6.23 16.89
C ALA A 137 9.10 6.64 15.79
N PHE A 138 9.19 7.87 15.30
CA PHE A 138 8.39 8.36 14.16
C PHE A 138 8.74 7.60 12.87
N SER A 139 10.02 7.49 12.51
CA SER A 139 10.49 6.76 11.33
C SER A 139 10.07 5.28 11.35
N ALA A 140 10.24 4.62 12.50
CA ALA A 140 9.79 3.24 12.71
C ALA A 140 8.27 3.11 12.52
N SER A 141 7.50 4.07 13.05
CA SER A 141 6.05 4.10 12.86
C SER A 141 5.67 4.25 11.40
N VAL A 142 6.29 5.19 10.68
CA VAL A 142 5.97 5.47 9.27
C VAL A 142 6.28 4.24 8.41
N ALA A 143 7.39 3.55 8.64
CA ALA A 143 7.71 2.29 7.98
C ALA A 143 6.63 1.23 8.23
N LEU A 144 6.18 1.12 9.48
CA LEU A 144 5.08 0.28 9.92
C LEU A 144 3.73 0.99 9.81
N CYS A 145 3.53 1.95 8.91
CA CYS A 145 2.20 2.49 8.59
C CYS A 145 1.73 2.02 7.21
N SER A 146 2.64 1.69 6.29
CA SER A 146 2.26 1.20 4.97
C SER A 146 1.52 -0.14 5.03
N THR A 147 0.45 -0.26 4.26
CA THR A 147 -0.42 -1.44 4.18
C THR A 147 -0.27 -2.08 2.80
N SER A 148 -0.11 -3.40 2.70
CA SER A 148 0.05 -4.10 1.42
C SER A 148 -1.30 -4.28 0.71
N LEU A 149 -1.58 -3.42 -0.27
CA LEU A 149 -2.77 -3.55 -1.11
C LEU A 149 -2.79 -4.87 -1.89
N GLY A 150 -1.65 -5.32 -2.42
CA GLY A 150 -1.56 -6.55 -3.23
C GLY A 150 -2.00 -7.81 -2.49
N SER A 151 -1.41 -8.10 -1.32
CA SER A 151 -1.78 -9.27 -0.51
C SER A 151 -3.23 -9.19 0.00
N THR A 152 -3.65 -8.00 0.40
CA THR A 152 -5.03 -7.68 0.78
C THR A 152 -6.01 -8.01 -0.34
N PHE A 153 -5.71 -7.57 -1.57
CA PHE A 153 -6.58 -7.75 -2.71
C PHE A 153 -6.74 -9.23 -3.04
N ILE A 154 -5.64 -10.02 -3.09
CA ILE A 154 -5.68 -11.48 -3.35
C ILE A 154 -6.63 -12.19 -2.39
N ILE A 155 -6.59 -11.83 -1.10
CA ILE A 155 -7.44 -12.43 -0.07
C ILE A 155 -8.91 -12.05 -0.29
N LEU A 156 -9.18 -10.78 -0.63
CA LEU A 156 -10.51 -10.31 -0.97
C LEU A 156 -11.04 -10.90 -2.28
N THR A 157 -10.20 -11.09 -3.31
CA THR A 157 -10.55 -11.77 -4.58
C THR A 157 -11.00 -13.18 -4.31
N SER A 158 -10.20 -13.91 -3.53
CA SER A 158 -10.44 -15.32 -3.19
C SER A 158 -11.75 -15.50 -2.43
N ALA A 159 -12.20 -14.46 -1.72
CA ALA A 159 -13.47 -14.43 -1.00
C ALA A 159 -14.64 -13.85 -1.80
N ASN A 160 -14.39 -13.38 -3.03
CA ASN A 160 -15.32 -12.59 -3.84
C ASN A 160 -15.90 -11.36 -3.10
N MET A 161 -15.07 -10.71 -2.28
CA MET A 161 -15.48 -9.59 -1.42
C MET A 161 -15.01 -8.22 -1.89
N GLN A 162 -14.25 -8.13 -2.99
CA GLN A 162 -13.65 -6.89 -3.48
C GLN A 162 -14.67 -5.77 -3.75
N LYS A 163 -15.80 -6.13 -4.40
CA LYS A 163 -16.86 -5.19 -4.78
C LYS A 163 -17.85 -4.89 -3.64
N THR A 164 -17.64 -5.46 -2.45
CA THR A 164 -18.48 -5.19 -1.29
C THR A 164 -18.08 -3.88 -0.61
N PRO A 165 -18.96 -3.22 0.17
CA PRO A 165 -18.60 -2.00 0.90
C PRO A 165 -17.37 -2.17 1.80
N VAL A 166 -17.20 -3.35 2.39
CA VAL A 166 -16.03 -3.71 3.20
C VAL A 166 -14.77 -3.79 2.33
N GLY A 167 -14.87 -4.37 1.14
CA GLY A 167 -13.76 -4.44 0.20
C GLY A 167 -13.32 -3.08 -0.33
N THR A 168 -14.29 -2.21 -0.65
CA THR A 168 -14.03 -0.82 -1.04
C THR A 168 -13.41 0.00 0.09
N LEU A 169 -13.88 -0.19 1.34
CA LEU A 169 -13.29 0.47 2.51
C LEU A 169 -11.84 0.06 2.71
N ILE A 170 -11.55 -1.25 2.63
CA ILE A 170 -10.21 -1.81 2.76
C ILE A 170 -9.29 -1.26 1.66
N ALA A 171 -9.71 -1.35 0.40
CA ALA A 171 -8.91 -0.86 -0.73
C ALA A 171 -8.65 0.65 -0.61
N GLY A 172 -9.69 1.44 -0.32
CA GLY A 172 -9.56 2.88 -0.18
C GLY A 172 -8.69 3.31 1.00
N ALA A 173 -8.77 2.63 2.14
CA ALA A 173 -7.97 2.97 3.32
C ALA A 173 -6.49 2.63 3.10
N ALA A 174 -6.21 1.49 2.45
CA ALA A 174 -4.85 1.12 2.05
C ALA A 174 -4.25 2.14 1.06
N MET A 175 -5.03 2.63 0.09
CA MET A 175 -4.58 3.67 -0.85
C MET A 175 -4.27 5.00 -0.14
N ILE A 176 -5.09 5.41 0.83
CA ILE A 176 -4.82 6.62 1.63
C ILE A 176 -3.55 6.44 2.47
N ASP A 177 -3.36 5.27 3.09
CA ASP A 177 -2.15 4.94 3.85
C ASP A 177 -0.90 5.07 2.97
N ASP A 178 -0.90 4.50 1.76
CA ASP A 178 0.24 4.58 0.85
C ASP A 178 0.54 6.02 0.41
N VAL A 179 -0.48 6.82 0.04
CA VAL A 179 -0.30 8.24 -0.30
C VAL A 179 0.29 9.03 0.88
N LEU A 180 -0.25 8.86 2.08
CA LEU A 180 0.23 9.58 3.26
C LEU A 180 1.63 9.14 3.67
N VAL A 181 1.94 7.85 3.61
CA VAL A 181 3.29 7.31 3.89
C VAL A 181 4.31 7.88 2.91
N LEU A 182 4.00 7.98 1.63
CA LEU A 182 4.89 8.58 0.63
C LEU A 182 5.23 10.05 0.92
N VAL A 183 4.33 10.79 1.55
CA VAL A 183 4.60 12.16 2.04
C VAL A 183 5.44 12.12 3.32
N MET A 184 5.09 11.24 4.26
CA MET A 184 5.81 11.12 5.54
C MET A 184 7.27 10.70 5.36
N VAL A 185 7.59 9.84 4.38
CA VAL A 185 8.98 9.44 4.06
C VAL A 185 9.87 10.66 3.81
N LYS A 186 9.39 11.62 3.01
CA LYS A 186 10.18 12.84 2.72
C LYS A 186 10.36 13.72 3.95
N ILE A 187 9.36 13.76 4.84
CA ILE A 187 9.45 14.47 6.12
C ILE A 187 10.48 13.77 7.02
N VAL A 188 10.49 12.44 7.08
CA VAL A 188 11.49 11.65 7.82
C VAL A 188 12.90 11.97 7.35
N ILE A 189 13.13 11.95 6.03
CA ILE A 189 14.45 12.25 5.44
C ILE A 189 14.87 13.69 5.76
N ALA A 190 13.96 14.67 5.63
CA ALA A 190 14.25 16.07 5.93
C ALA A 190 14.62 16.29 7.41
N LEU A 191 13.97 15.56 8.33
CA LEU A 191 14.27 15.61 9.76
C LEU A 191 15.58 14.89 10.11
N GLY A 192 15.95 13.83 9.40
CA GLY A 192 17.20 13.09 9.61
C GLY A 192 18.46 13.89 9.30
N GLN A 193 18.37 14.84 8.36
CA GLN A 193 19.52 15.64 7.90
C GLN A 193 19.83 16.88 8.76
N ASP A 194 19.31 16.98 9.99
CA ASP A 194 19.53 18.09 10.95
C ASP A 194 19.35 19.50 10.36
N GLN A 195 18.40 19.65 9.44
CA GLN A 195 18.08 20.95 8.89
C GLN A 195 17.34 21.78 9.94
N SER A 196 17.95 22.89 10.39
CA SER A 196 17.39 23.75 11.45
C SER A 196 16.22 24.63 11.01
N ASP A 197 16.00 24.74 9.70
CA ASP A 197 15.00 25.64 9.14
C ASP A 197 13.62 24.96 9.09
N VAL A 198 12.64 25.56 9.78
CA VAL A 198 11.24 25.09 9.78
C VAL A 198 10.69 24.94 8.36
N TRP A 199 11.11 25.82 7.44
CA TRP A 199 10.69 25.78 6.04
C TRP A 199 11.16 24.50 5.34
N THR A 200 12.37 24.01 5.59
CA THR A 200 12.88 22.82 4.88
C THR A 200 12.19 21.54 5.35
N ILE A 201 11.70 21.50 6.58
CA ILE A 201 10.89 20.38 7.13
C ILE A 201 9.45 20.41 6.56
N VAL A 202 8.85 21.58 6.46
CA VAL A 202 7.46 21.75 5.99
C VAL A 202 7.36 21.70 4.46
N ARG A 203 8.43 22.07 3.75
CA ARG A 203 8.49 22.15 2.29
C ARG A 203 8.06 20.86 1.58
N PRO A 204 8.53 19.65 1.94
CA PRO A 204 8.07 18.42 1.30
C PRO A 204 6.56 18.15 1.46
N ALA A 205 5.98 18.53 2.60
CA ALA A 205 4.54 18.38 2.85
C ALA A 205 3.72 19.34 1.97
N VAL A 206 4.14 20.61 1.91
CA VAL A 206 3.49 21.64 1.07
C VAL A 206 3.65 21.31 -0.42
N SER A 207 4.84 20.87 -0.83
CA SER A 207 5.13 20.44 -2.20
C SER A 207 4.25 19.24 -2.61
N SER A 208 4.09 18.27 -1.72
CA SER A 208 3.22 17.10 -1.96
C SER A 208 1.74 17.48 -2.10
N LEU A 209 1.24 18.39 -1.25
CA LEU A 209 -0.11 18.94 -1.38
C LEU A 209 -0.28 19.74 -2.68
N GLY A 210 0.73 20.52 -3.04
CA GLY A 210 0.80 21.26 -4.30
C GLY A 210 0.74 20.33 -5.51
N LEU A 211 1.46 19.20 -5.48
CA LEU A 211 1.41 18.19 -6.54
C LEU A 211 0.03 17.55 -6.69
N ILE A 212 -0.66 17.26 -5.58
CA ILE A 212 -2.05 16.77 -5.64
C ILE A 212 -2.95 17.81 -6.30
N LEU A 213 -2.86 19.07 -5.88
CA LEU A 213 -3.66 20.17 -6.46
C LEU A 213 -3.36 20.34 -7.95
N VAL A 214 -2.09 20.39 -8.33
CA VAL A 214 -1.68 20.53 -9.74
C VAL A 214 -2.12 19.34 -10.57
N ALA A 215 -2.00 18.11 -10.07
CA ALA A 215 -2.47 16.92 -10.78
C ALA A 215 -3.99 16.97 -11.02
N VAL A 216 -4.78 17.38 -10.02
CA VAL A 216 -6.23 17.55 -10.15
C VAL A 216 -6.57 18.66 -11.15
N LEU A 217 -5.90 19.81 -11.07
CA LEU A 217 -6.11 20.91 -12.02
C LEU A 217 -5.71 20.50 -13.44
N MET A 218 -4.56 19.82 -13.61
CA MET A 218 -4.08 19.32 -14.90
C MET A 218 -5.09 18.33 -15.49
N ALA A 219 -5.62 17.41 -14.68
CA ALA A 219 -6.65 16.46 -15.10
C ALA A 219 -7.91 17.15 -15.62
N LEU A 220 -8.39 18.18 -14.90
CA LEU A 220 -9.63 18.87 -15.25
C LEU A 220 -9.48 19.84 -16.43
N PHE A 221 -8.37 20.59 -16.49
CA PHE A 221 -8.23 21.72 -17.41
C PHE A 221 -7.37 21.42 -18.64
N ILE A 222 -6.39 20.54 -18.55
CA ILE A 222 -5.45 20.26 -19.67
C ILE A 222 -5.81 18.94 -20.32
N ILE A 223 -5.96 17.89 -19.51
CA ILE A 223 -6.04 16.53 -20.07
C ILE A 223 -7.43 16.25 -20.63
N ARG A 224 -8.50 16.72 -20.00
CA ARG A 224 -9.85 16.62 -20.56
C ARG A 224 -10.00 17.21 -21.98
N PRO A 225 -9.65 18.49 -22.22
CA PRO A 225 -9.75 19.04 -23.57
C PRO A 225 -8.74 18.40 -24.52
N LEU A 226 -7.53 18.05 -24.05
CA LEU A 226 -6.54 17.35 -24.87
C LEU A 226 -7.03 15.97 -25.30
N TRP A 227 -7.68 15.23 -24.41
CA TRP A 227 -8.26 13.91 -24.70
C TRP A 227 -9.38 14.01 -25.72
N HIS A 228 -10.29 14.98 -25.57
CA HIS A 228 -11.33 15.24 -26.57
C HIS A 228 -10.76 15.69 -27.91
N ALA A 229 -9.71 16.54 -27.91
CA ALA A 229 -9.03 16.96 -29.12
C ALA A 229 -8.36 15.77 -29.83
N ILE A 230 -7.61 14.94 -29.10
CA ILE A 230 -6.98 13.72 -29.64
C ILE A 230 -8.04 12.75 -30.17
N CYS A 231 -9.12 12.51 -29.41
CA CYS A 231 -10.23 11.68 -29.86
C CYS A 231 -10.88 12.24 -31.14
N SER A 232 -11.02 13.56 -31.27
CA SER A 232 -11.60 14.19 -32.47
C SER A 232 -10.66 14.13 -33.68
N ILE A 233 -9.34 14.17 -33.46
CA ILE A 233 -8.32 14.10 -34.52
C ILE A 233 -8.13 12.66 -35.02
N PHE A 234 -8.19 11.69 -34.11
CA PHE A 234 -8.01 10.26 -34.40
C PHE A 234 -9.33 9.49 -34.56
N ALA A 235 -10.49 10.14 -34.41
CA ALA A 235 -11.78 9.60 -34.86
C ALA A 235 -11.77 9.55 -36.40
N ILE A 236 -11.13 8.51 -36.93
CA ILE A 236 -11.31 8.11 -38.31
C ILE A 236 -12.76 7.66 -38.42
N ASP A 237 -13.56 8.45 -39.11
CA ASP A 237 -14.90 8.11 -39.54
C ASP A 237 -14.80 6.90 -40.49
N ARG A 238 -14.84 5.68 -39.94
CA ARG A 238 -15.03 4.48 -40.75
C ARG A 238 -16.51 4.36 -41.04
N GLY A 239 -16.92 5.05 -42.10
CA GLY A 239 -18.07 4.65 -42.88
C GLY A 239 -17.92 3.17 -43.27
N ASP A 240 -18.91 2.39 -42.85
CA ASP A 240 -19.40 1.12 -43.37
C ASP A 240 -18.42 0.12 -44.03
N THR A 241 -18.60 -1.15 -43.63
CA THR A 241 -18.13 -2.42 -44.26
C THR A 241 -16.75 -2.99 -43.90
N THR A 242 -16.73 -3.99 -43.01
CA THR A 242 -16.59 -5.45 -43.32
C THR A 242 -16.29 -6.24 -42.03
N PRO A 243 -16.84 -7.46 -41.84
CA PRO A 243 -16.60 -8.28 -40.65
C PRO A 243 -15.48 -9.29 -40.96
N LEU A 244 -14.22 -8.87 -40.87
CA LEU A 244 -13.10 -9.80 -40.83
C LEU A 244 -11.92 -9.15 -40.11
N GLU A 245 -11.40 -9.88 -39.12
CA GLU A 245 -10.21 -9.63 -38.30
C GLU A 245 -10.42 -8.90 -36.96
N ASP A 246 -10.56 -9.74 -35.92
CA ASP A 246 -10.66 -9.49 -34.47
C ASP A 246 -9.43 -8.82 -33.82
N GLU A 247 -8.64 -8.02 -34.55
CA GLU A 247 -7.40 -7.42 -34.00
C GLU A 247 -7.51 -5.91 -33.74
N ILE A 248 -8.59 -5.26 -34.18
CA ILE A 248 -8.80 -3.81 -33.99
C ILE A 248 -10.12 -3.56 -33.27
N ASP A 249 -10.17 -3.99 -32.01
CA ASP A 249 -11.31 -3.75 -31.13
C ASP A 249 -11.17 -2.37 -30.48
N ALA A 250 -11.66 -1.33 -31.16
CA ALA A 250 -12.02 -0.03 -30.56
C ALA A 250 -12.92 0.78 -31.51
N GLY A 251 -14.24 0.74 -31.29
CA GLY A 251 -15.25 1.57 -31.96
C GLY A 251 -15.13 3.10 -31.74
N LYS A 252 -14.03 3.57 -31.14
CA LYS A 252 -13.62 4.98 -31.05
C LYS A 252 -12.09 5.09 -31.09
N GLY A 253 -11.50 4.81 -32.24
CA GLY A 253 -10.35 5.54 -32.81
C GLY A 253 -9.04 5.74 -32.02
N ILE A 254 -8.82 5.13 -30.85
CA ILE A 254 -7.52 5.19 -30.16
C ILE A 254 -6.89 3.82 -30.18
N SER A 255 -5.82 3.70 -30.96
CA SER A 255 -4.95 2.51 -30.94
C SER A 255 -4.40 2.31 -29.52
N ARG A 256 -4.37 1.05 -29.06
CA ARG A 256 -3.84 0.67 -27.73
C ARG A 256 -2.43 1.23 -27.48
N HIS A 257 -1.62 1.26 -28.53
CA HIS A 257 -0.27 1.84 -28.51
C HIS A 257 -0.25 3.35 -28.21
N THR A 258 -1.20 4.11 -28.76
CA THR A 258 -1.33 5.55 -28.49
C THR A 258 -1.71 5.81 -27.05
N GLY A 259 -2.57 4.95 -26.48
CA GLY A 259 -2.90 4.98 -25.06
C GLY A 259 -1.69 4.74 -24.16
N PHE A 260 -0.90 3.71 -24.47
CA PHE A 260 0.35 3.43 -23.76
C PHE A 260 1.31 4.63 -23.80
N LEU A 261 1.55 5.20 -24.99
CA LEU A 261 2.43 6.36 -25.14
C LEU A 261 1.95 7.58 -24.35
N LEU A 262 0.64 7.88 -24.37
CA LEU A 262 0.09 9.00 -23.63
C LEU A 262 0.17 8.80 -22.11
N SER A 263 -0.13 7.58 -21.64
CA SER A 263 -0.02 7.25 -20.21
C SER A 263 1.44 7.33 -19.71
N THR A 264 2.40 6.86 -20.53
CA THR A 264 3.83 6.97 -20.24
C THR A 264 4.28 8.42 -20.21
N LEU A 265 3.84 9.22 -21.18
CA LEU A 265 4.14 10.65 -21.24
C LEU A 265 3.61 11.37 -19.99
N MET A 266 2.38 11.03 -19.57
CA MET A 266 1.76 11.60 -18.37
C MET A 266 2.57 11.27 -17.11
N LEU A 267 3.04 10.03 -16.98
CA LEU A 267 3.93 9.61 -15.90
C LEU A 267 5.22 10.42 -15.90
N ILE A 268 5.89 10.57 -17.05
CA ILE A 268 7.13 11.35 -17.17
C ILE A 268 6.90 12.82 -16.80
N VAL A 269 5.84 13.45 -17.29
CA VAL A 269 5.52 14.87 -17.01
C VAL A 269 5.28 15.10 -15.51
N LEU A 270 4.47 14.28 -14.85
CA LEU A 270 4.23 14.46 -13.41
C LEU A 270 5.46 14.14 -12.56
N VAL A 271 6.23 13.10 -12.90
CA VAL A 271 7.47 12.76 -12.18
C VAL A 271 8.52 13.86 -12.32
N THR A 272 8.70 14.42 -13.52
CA THR A 272 9.63 15.54 -13.75
C THR A 272 9.17 16.81 -13.02
N LEU A 273 7.87 17.10 -13.03
CA LEU A 273 7.32 18.22 -12.25
C LEU A 273 7.57 18.02 -10.75
N ALA A 274 7.38 16.81 -10.24
CA ALA A 274 7.64 16.50 -8.84
C ALA A 274 9.12 16.64 -8.47
N ALA A 275 10.03 16.22 -9.35
CA ALA A 275 11.46 16.44 -9.16
C ALA A 275 11.81 17.94 -9.09
N TYR A 276 11.18 18.78 -9.92
CA TYR A 276 11.42 20.22 -9.93
C TYR A 276 10.86 20.96 -8.70
N VAL A 277 9.68 20.54 -8.22
CA VAL A 277 9.03 21.14 -7.03
C VAL A 277 9.59 20.52 -5.73
N GLU A 278 10.61 19.66 -5.82
CA GLU A 278 11.17 18.89 -4.69
C GLU A 278 10.09 18.12 -3.90
N GLY A 279 9.08 17.61 -4.63
CA GLY A 279 8.01 16.81 -4.08
C GLY A 279 8.33 15.31 -4.08
N SER A 280 7.36 14.50 -3.65
CA SER A 280 7.51 13.05 -3.70
C SER A 280 7.31 12.53 -5.13
N VAL A 281 8.39 12.04 -5.75
CA VAL A 281 8.37 11.39 -7.08
C VAL A 281 7.39 10.21 -7.10
N LEU A 282 7.36 9.43 -6.02
CA LEU A 282 6.45 8.29 -5.90
C LEU A 282 4.99 8.76 -5.82
N LEU A 283 4.69 9.82 -5.07
CA LEU A 283 3.35 10.40 -5.04
C LEU A 283 2.91 10.88 -6.44
N ALA A 284 3.81 11.48 -7.21
CA ALA A 284 3.51 11.93 -8.56
C ALA A 284 3.26 10.76 -9.53
N ALA A 285 3.97 9.65 -9.37
CA ALA A 285 3.69 8.42 -10.10
C ALA A 285 2.29 7.86 -9.78
N PHE A 286 1.90 7.87 -8.50
CA PHE A 286 0.56 7.46 -8.06
C PHE A 286 -0.52 8.36 -8.69
N LEU A 287 -0.33 9.68 -8.60
CA LEU A 287 -1.24 10.66 -9.19
C LEU A 287 -1.33 10.53 -10.70
N ALA A 288 -0.23 10.22 -11.39
CA ALA A 288 -0.24 9.96 -12.83
C ALA A 288 -1.16 8.80 -13.19
N GLY A 289 -1.08 7.68 -12.46
CA GLY A 289 -1.97 6.55 -12.65
C GLY A 289 -3.43 6.92 -12.39
N ALA A 290 -3.71 7.62 -11.30
CA ALA A 290 -5.07 8.05 -10.95
C ALA A 290 -5.68 9.01 -11.97
N VAL A 291 -4.88 9.93 -12.52
CA VAL A 291 -5.31 10.86 -13.56
C VAL A 291 -5.57 10.13 -14.87
N VAL A 292 -4.70 9.19 -15.26
CA VAL A 292 -4.89 8.35 -16.44
C VAL A 292 -6.19 7.53 -16.33
N ARG A 293 -6.42 6.90 -15.18
CA ARG A 293 -7.68 6.19 -14.87
C ARG A 293 -8.89 7.10 -15.01
N TYR A 294 -8.85 8.28 -14.40
CA TYR A 294 -9.92 9.26 -14.45
C TYR A 294 -10.26 9.68 -15.89
N THR A 295 -9.24 9.91 -16.72
CA THR A 295 -9.43 10.39 -18.10
C THR A 295 -10.02 9.34 -19.03
N TRP A 296 -9.76 8.06 -18.76
CA TRP A 296 -10.30 6.96 -19.57
C TRP A 296 -11.69 6.48 -19.13
N GLN A 297 -12.08 6.73 -17.88
CA GLN A 297 -13.33 6.20 -17.30
C GLN A 297 -14.61 6.96 -17.73
N GLU A 298 -14.49 8.10 -18.41
CA GLU A 298 -15.63 8.99 -18.74
C GLU A 298 -16.51 8.48 -19.92
N ASN A 299 -16.05 7.48 -20.70
CA ASN A 299 -16.89 6.82 -21.69
C ASN A 299 -17.70 5.69 -21.03
N GLU A 300 -18.95 5.99 -20.68
CA GLU A 300 -19.94 5.03 -20.18
C GLU A 300 -20.12 3.86 -21.16
N ASP A 301 -19.50 2.72 -20.85
CA ASP A 301 -19.97 1.35 -21.16
C ASP A 301 -19.05 0.35 -20.42
N MET A 302 -19.33 0.16 -19.12
CA MET A 302 -18.51 -0.59 -18.16
C MET A 302 -18.64 -2.11 -18.32
N LEU A 303 -17.95 -2.67 -19.31
CA LEU A 303 -17.61 -4.11 -19.33
C LEU A 303 -16.09 -4.36 -19.35
N VAL A 304 -15.28 -3.38 -19.77
CA VAL A 304 -13.85 -3.56 -19.99
C VAL A 304 -13.03 -2.43 -19.35
N ASP A 305 -12.09 -2.81 -18.48
CA ASP A 305 -11.12 -1.91 -17.87
C ASP A 305 -9.93 -1.66 -18.82
N TYR A 306 -10.07 -0.70 -19.74
CA TYR A 306 -9.03 -0.34 -20.72
C TYR A 306 -7.69 0.10 -20.11
N PRO A 307 -7.61 1.03 -19.12
CA PRO A 307 -6.33 1.43 -18.54
C PRO A 307 -5.59 0.26 -17.89
N THR A 308 -6.31 -0.58 -17.15
CA THR A 308 -5.70 -1.76 -16.52
C THR A 308 -5.25 -2.75 -17.58
N ARG A 309 -6.04 -3.04 -18.62
CA ARG A 309 -5.61 -3.92 -19.72
C ARG A 309 -4.35 -3.43 -20.44
N MET A 310 -4.26 -2.12 -20.71
CA MET A 310 -3.06 -1.52 -21.30
C MET A 310 -1.83 -1.74 -20.41
N PHE A 311 -1.98 -1.55 -19.10
CA PHE A 311 -0.91 -1.82 -18.14
C PHE A 311 -0.53 -3.30 -18.11
N GLU A 312 -1.51 -4.21 -18.12
CA GLU A 312 -1.29 -5.66 -18.11
C GLU A 312 -0.55 -6.17 -19.35
N GLU A 313 -0.75 -5.54 -20.51
CA GLU A 313 -0.12 -5.96 -21.75
C GLU A 313 1.31 -5.40 -21.91
N TYR A 314 1.52 -4.11 -21.63
CA TYR A 314 2.81 -3.45 -21.90
C TYR A 314 3.74 -3.34 -20.70
N TYR A 315 3.22 -3.02 -19.51
CA TYR A 315 4.04 -2.80 -18.31
C TYR A 315 4.26 -4.09 -17.53
N LYS A 316 3.18 -4.80 -17.24
CA LYS A 316 3.14 -5.90 -16.26
C LYS A 316 4.16 -7.02 -16.52
N PRO A 317 4.41 -7.49 -17.77
CA PRO A 317 5.37 -8.57 -17.99
C PRO A 317 6.79 -8.20 -17.53
N ILE A 318 7.27 -7.00 -17.87
CA ILE A 318 8.62 -6.57 -17.48
C ILE A 318 8.68 -6.22 -15.99
N MET A 319 7.61 -5.61 -15.48
CA MET A 319 7.48 -5.26 -14.08
C MET A 319 7.54 -6.50 -13.17
N ASP A 320 6.72 -7.52 -13.45
CA ASP A 320 6.59 -8.69 -12.59
C ASP A 320 7.82 -9.58 -12.60
N TYR A 321 8.49 -9.76 -13.74
CA TYR A 321 9.60 -10.70 -13.86
C TYR A 321 10.99 -10.06 -13.66
N VAL A 322 11.12 -8.73 -13.77
CA VAL A 322 12.42 -8.05 -13.72
C VAL A 322 12.43 -6.91 -12.71
N PHE A 323 11.65 -5.85 -12.93
CA PHE A 323 11.84 -4.62 -12.15
C PHE A 323 11.36 -4.72 -10.71
N ILE A 324 10.22 -5.36 -10.44
CA ILE A 324 9.72 -5.55 -9.08
C ILE A 324 10.64 -6.51 -8.29
N PRO A 325 11.03 -7.69 -8.82
CA PRO A 325 12.01 -8.54 -8.14
C PRO A 325 13.34 -7.83 -7.86
N PHE A 326 13.83 -6.98 -8.78
CA PHE A 326 15.05 -6.19 -8.56
C PHE A 326 14.89 -5.14 -7.47
N PHE A 327 13.72 -4.52 -7.36
CA PHE A 327 13.40 -3.61 -6.27
C PHE A 327 13.49 -4.32 -4.91
N PHE A 328 12.81 -5.45 -4.75
CA PHE A 328 12.81 -6.20 -3.50
C PHE A 328 14.16 -6.84 -3.18
N ALA A 329 14.89 -7.29 -4.20
CA ALA A 329 16.25 -7.78 -4.02
C ALA A 329 17.21 -6.66 -3.58
N SER A 330 17.04 -5.44 -4.10
CA SER A 330 17.89 -4.30 -3.70
C SER A 330 17.68 -3.88 -2.25
N ILE A 331 16.46 -3.97 -1.73
CA ILE A 331 16.20 -3.88 -0.28
C ILE A 331 17.00 -4.96 0.46
N GLY A 332 17.02 -6.19 -0.06
CA GLY A 332 17.77 -7.30 0.52
C GLY A 332 19.28 -7.04 0.61
N PHE A 333 19.88 -6.38 -0.40
CA PHE A 333 21.30 -6.00 -0.37
C PHE A 333 21.64 -5.07 0.80
N SER A 334 20.68 -4.27 1.26
CA SER A 334 20.87 -3.30 2.35
C SER A 334 20.68 -3.89 3.76
N ILE A 335 20.27 -5.15 3.91
CA ILE A 335 19.96 -5.74 5.24
C ILE A 335 21.18 -6.52 5.79
N PRO A 336 21.80 -6.08 6.92
CA PRO A 336 22.91 -6.79 7.52
C PRO A 336 22.44 -7.99 8.36
N ILE A 337 22.47 -9.21 7.80
CA ILE A 337 21.99 -10.42 8.52
C ILE A 337 22.78 -10.71 9.80
N SER A 338 24.07 -10.39 9.83
CA SER A 338 24.96 -10.71 10.96
C SER A 338 24.44 -10.17 12.29
N GLY A 339 23.75 -9.03 12.29
CA GLY A 339 23.09 -8.45 13.47
C GLY A 339 21.65 -8.90 13.69
N MET A 340 20.99 -9.46 12.67
CA MET A 340 19.55 -9.74 12.69
C MET A 340 19.17 -10.86 13.67
N PHE A 341 20.02 -11.89 13.79
CA PHE A 341 19.76 -13.06 14.65
C PHE A 341 20.32 -12.94 16.07
N VAL A 342 20.82 -11.77 16.46
CA VAL A 342 21.18 -11.51 17.85
C VAL A 342 19.93 -11.55 18.70
N SER A 343 19.90 -12.39 19.75
CA SER A 343 18.70 -12.67 20.54
C SER A 343 18.02 -11.41 21.09
N SER A 344 18.79 -10.38 21.42
CA SER A 344 18.29 -9.07 21.86
C SER A 344 17.47 -8.36 20.77
N VAL A 345 17.97 -8.35 19.53
CA VAL A 345 17.30 -7.71 18.38
C VAL A 345 16.06 -8.50 17.98
N ALA A 346 16.18 -9.83 17.88
CA ALA A 346 15.08 -10.70 17.49
C ALA A 346 13.89 -10.63 18.48
N TRP A 347 14.16 -10.63 19.79
CA TRP A 347 13.09 -10.51 20.80
C TRP A 347 12.43 -9.13 20.79
N LYS A 348 13.21 -8.05 20.64
CA LYS A 348 12.68 -6.69 20.50
C LYS A 348 11.82 -6.55 19.24
N GLY A 349 12.28 -7.10 18.12
CA GLY A 349 11.56 -7.16 16.85
C GLY A 349 10.22 -7.89 16.96
N LEU A 350 10.22 -9.06 17.60
CA LEU A 350 9.01 -9.85 17.86
C LEU A 350 8.02 -9.10 18.77
N LEU A 351 8.49 -8.49 19.85
CA LEU A 351 7.62 -7.72 20.75
C LEU A 351 7.01 -6.53 20.01
N TYR A 352 7.82 -5.80 19.25
CA TYR A 352 7.38 -4.65 18.47
C TYR A 352 6.38 -5.06 17.38
N SER A 353 6.58 -6.20 16.73
CA SER A 353 5.65 -6.72 15.72
C SER A 353 4.28 -7.05 16.33
N ILE A 354 4.24 -7.67 17.52
CA ILE A 354 2.98 -7.98 18.22
C ILE A 354 2.23 -6.69 18.57
N LEU A 355 2.94 -5.69 19.08
CA LEU A 355 2.34 -4.39 19.42
C LEU A 355 1.78 -3.68 18.18
N MET A 356 2.52 -3.73 17.06
CA MET A 356 2.07 -3.15 15.79
C MET A 356 0.91 -3.91 15.15
N PHE A 357 0.89 -5.23 15.31
CA PHE A 357 -0.24 -6.07 14.94
C PHE A 357 -1.52 -5.60 15.63
N ILE A 358 -1.45 -5.36 16.95
CA ILE A 358 -2.58 -4.85 17.73
C ILE A 358 -2.94 -3.44 17.28
N ALA A 359 -1.96 -2.55 17.13
CA ALA A 359 -2.19 -1.15 16.75
C ALA A 359 -2.96 -1.02 15.42
N LYS A 360 -2.57 -1.78 14.39
CA LYS A 360 -3.28 -1.80 13.10
C LYS A 360 -4.62 -2.52 13.17
N GLY A 361 -4.74 -3.55 14.01
CA GLY A 361 -6.02 -4.23 14.25
C GLY A 361 -7.13 -3.29 14.75
N VAL A 362 -6.77 -2.19 15.44
CA VAL A 362 -7.71 -1.16 15.92
C VAL A 362 -8.47 -0.47 14.79
N VAL A 363 -7.98 -0.48 13.54
CA VAL A 363 -8.70 0.10 12.38
C VAL A 363 -10.10 -0.52 12.22
N GLY A 364 -10.26 -1.79 12.57
CA GLY A 364 -11.58 -2.45 12.57
C GLY A 364 -12.61 -1.79 13.50
N VAL A 365 -12.18 -1.03 14.51
CA VAL A 365 -13.06 -0.29 15.44
C VAL A 365 -13.85 0.81 14.73
N VAL A 366 -13.31 1.37 13.64
CA VAL A 366 -13.98 2.42 12.85
C VAL A 366 -15.34 1.95 12.32
N LEU A 367 -15.47 0.67 11.96
CA LEU A 367 -16.74 0.09 11.54
C LEU A 367 -17.79 0.02 12.66
N TYR A 368 -17.36 -0.20 13.91
CA TYR A 368 -18.29 -0.14 15.05
C TYR A 368 -18.73 1.29 15.34
N PHE A 369 -17.84 2.26 15.15
CA PHE A 369 -18.18 3.67 15.30
C PHE A 369 -19.22 4.08 14.26
N ASP A 370 -19.03 3.70 13.00
CA ASP A 370 -19.98 3.97 11.91
C ASP A 370 -21.35 3.29 12.13
N TYR A 371 -21.34 2.03 12.59
CA TYR A 371 -22.56 1.34 13.00
C TYR A 371 -23.30 2.08 14.14
N PHE A 372 -22.55 2.60 15.12
CA PHE A 372 -23.12 3.27 16.28
C PHE A 372 -23.68 4.66 15.93
N THR A 373 -23.00 5.43 15.08
CA THR A 373 -23.48 6.72 14.59
C THR A 373 -24.77 6.56 13.76
N GLU A 374 -24.86 5.53 12.93
CA GLU A 374 -26.06 5.22 12.15
C GLU A 374 -27.23 4.81 13.07
N LYS A 375 -26.98 3.97 14.08
CA LYS A 375 -27.98 3.60 15.09
C LYS A 375 -28.46 4.79 15.92
N TRP A 376 -27.57 5.72 16.25
CA TRP A 376 -27.90 6.95 16.98
C TRP A 376 -28.74 7.91 16.14
N THR A 377 -28.40 8.12 14.87
CA THR A 377 -29.17 9.00 13.96
C THR A 377 -30.56 8.43 13.66
N LEU A 378 -30.69 7.11 13.48
CA LEU A 378 -31.98 6.43 13.32
C LEU A 378 -32.88 6.56 14.57
N ASN A 379 -32.30 6.44 15.78
CA ASN A 379 -33.03 6.65 17.02
C ASN A 379 -33.36 8.13 17.29
N GLY A 380 -32.53 9.06 16.80
CA GLY A 380 -32.81 10.50 16.85
C GLY A 380 -33.99 10.90 15.95
N LYS A 381 -34.09 10.35 14.73
CA LYS A 381 -35.23 10.57 13.83
C LYS A 381 -36.54 9.98 14.37
N ARG A 382 -36.48 8.91 15.16
CA ARG A 382 -37.65 8.34 15.88
C ARG A 382 -38.14 9.21 17.03
N LYS A 383 -37.32 10.16 17.52
CA LYS A 383 -37.67 11.07 18.63
C LYS A 383 -38.19 12.44 18.16
N LEU A 384 -38.23 12.72 16.86
CA LEU A 384 -38.86 13.93 16.36
C LEU A 384 -40.40 13.74 16.36
N PRO A 385 -41.19 14.61 17.00
CA PRO A 385 -42.64 14.47 16.99
C PRO A 385 -43.16 14.60 15.56
N LYS A 386 -44.08 13.72 15.15
CA LYS A 386 -44.90 13.99 13.95
C LYS A 386 -45.55 15.37 14.13
N PRO A 387 -45.46 16.30 13.16
CA PRO A 387 -46.32 17.47 13.19
C PRO A 387 -47.76 17.02 13.05
N THR A 388 -48.56 17.47 14.01
CA THR A 388 -50.00 17.27 14.16
C THR A 388 -50.76 17.81 12.95
N ASP A 389 -51.87 17.14 12.66
CA ASP A 389 -52.81 17.38 11.58
C ASP A 389 -53.19 18.85 11.40
N HIS A 390 -53.01 19.38 10.18
CA HIS A 390 -53.91 20.32 9.50
C HIS A 390 -53.38 20.56 8.08
N GLU A 391 -53.84 19.73 7.13
CA GLU A 391 -54.29 20.15 5.78
C GLU A 391 -54.71 18.89 4.98
N GLN A 392 -55.94 18.42 5.18
CA GLN A 392 -56.55 17.37 4.34
C GLN A 392 -57.99 17.74 4.00
N GLN A 393 -58.13 18.55 2.96
CA GLN A 393 -59.32 18.66 2.10
C GLN A 393 -58.76 19.12 0.74
N ILE A 394 -58.63 18.29 -0.29
CA ILE A 394 -59.70 17.95 -1.24
C ILE A 394 -59.18 16.90 -2.26
N SER A 395 -60.10 16.01 -2.68
CA SER A 395 -60.11 15.12 -3.85
C SER A 395 -59.66 13.65 -3.69
N GLN A 396 -60.68 12.81 -3.47
CA GLN A 396 -60.74 11.37 -3.75
C GLN A 396 -61.04 11.10 -5.24
N HIS A 397 -60.43 10.06 -5.85
CA HIS A 397 -61.13 8.92 -6.48
C HIS A 397 -60.15 7.89 -7.13
N GLY A 398 -60.32 6.58 -6.82
CA GLY A 398 -59.92 5.47 -7.71
C GLY A 398 -59.22 4.21 -7.15
N SER A 399 -59.99 3.29 -6.56
CA SER A 399 -59.87 1.80 -6.41
C SER A 399 -58.64 1.05 -5.80
N PRO A 400 -58.86 -0.15 -5.19
CA PRO A 400 -57.91 -0.82 -4.30
C PRO A 400 -57.10 -1.95 -4.96
N GLY A 401 -55.79 -2.00 -4.70
CA GLY A 401 -54.89 -3.14 -4.96
C GLY A 401 -54.28 -3.69 -3.66
N PRO A 402 -53.83 -4.95 -3.61
CA PRO A 402 -53.53 -5.66 -2.37
C PRO A 402 -52.31 -5.04 -1.68
N VAL A 403 -52.46 -4.83 -0.37
CA VAL A 403 -51.47 -4.26 0.53
C VAL A 403 -50.36 -5.28 0.75
N ASP A 404 -49.18 -5.02 0.20
CA ASP A 404 -47.99 -5.84 0.45
C ASP A 404 -47.39 -5.50 1.83
N HIS A 405 -46.99 -6.54 2.55
CA HIS A 405 -46.63 -6.47 3.96
C HIS A 405 -45.35 -5.66 4.22
N SER A 406 -45.49 -4.57 4.98
CA SER A 406 -44.57 -4.14 6.05
C SER A 406 -43.06 -4.19 5.73
N LEU A 407 -42.54 -3.14 5.09
CA LEU A 407 -41.10 -2.82 5.08
C LEU A 407 -40.63 -2.38 6.48
N LYS A 408 -40.43 -3.35 7.40
CA LYS A 408 -39.69 -3.09 8.64
C LYS A 408 -38.23 -2.83 8.27
N PRO A 409 -37.62 -1.69 8.64
CA PRO A 409 -36.19 -1.49 8.44
C PRO A 409 -35.44 -2.56 9.24
N ARG A 410 -34.73 -3.45 8.55
CA ARG A 410 -33.85 -4.46 9.16
C ARG A 410 -32.84 -3.70 10.03
N VAL A 411 -32.90 -3.92 11.34
CA VAL A 411 -31.86 -3.42 12.26
C VAL A 411 -30.54 -4.07 11.81
N PRO A 412 -29.49 -3.30 11.47
CA PRO A 412 -28.24 -3.89 11.03
C PRO A 412 -27.67 -4.78 12.15
N LYS A 413 -27.32 -6.03 11.83
CA LYS A 413 -26.58 -6.94 12.72
C LYS A 413 -25.21 -6.30 13.00
N ALA A 414 -24.69 -6.47 14.22
CA ALA A 414 -23.40 -5.91 14.59
C ALA A 414 -22.28 -6.46 13.67
N PRO A 415 -21.43 -5.60 13.07
CA PRO A 415 -20.47 -5.98 12.03
C PRO A 415 -19.20 -6.62 12.61
N HIS A 416 -19.32 -7.60 13.51
CA HIS A 416 -18.18 -8.15 14.23
C HIS A 416 -17.15 -8.82 13.31
N LEU A 417 -17.62 -9.65 12.38
CA LEU A 417 -16.76 -10.34 11.42
C LEU A 417 -16.16 -9.37 10.39
N ASP A 418 -16.92 -8.34 9.99
CA ASP A 418 -16.45 -7.33 9.04
C ASP A 418 -15.36 -6.46 9.66
N ALA A 419 -15.52 -6.05 10.92
CA ALA A 419 -14.50 -5.33 11.68
C ALA A 419 -13.22 -6.14 11.84
N ILE A 420 -13.32 -7.45 12.14
CA ILE A 420 -12.16 -8.33 12.26
C ILE A 420 -11.46 -8.50 10.91
N ILE A 421 -12.21 -8.63 9.81
CA ILE A 421 -11.62 -8.72 8.47
C ILE A 421 -10.89 -7.42 8.14
N VAL A 422 -11.53 -6.25 8.29
CA VAL A 422 -10.87 -4.95 8.04
C VAL A 422 -9.61 -4.81 8.88
N GLY A 423 -9.70 -5.05 10.19
CA GLY A 423 -8.56 -4.91 11.10
C GLY A 423 -7.41 -5.88 10.76
N SER A 424 -7.71 -7.15 10.47
CA SER A 424 -6.69 -8.16 10.17
C SER A 424 -6.05 -7.98 8.79
N THR A 425 -6.82 -7.54 7.79
CA THR A 425 -6.31 -7.26 6.45
C THR A 425 -5.39 -6.05 6.43
N MET A 426 -5.65 -5.04 7.28
CA MET A 426 -4.83 -3.82 7.42
C MET A 426 -3.47 -4.04 8.11
N ILE A 427 -3.19 -5.25 8.59
CA ILE A 427 -1.92 -5.59 9.24
C ILE A 427 -0.84 -5.95 8.22
N ALA A 428 -1.23 -6.52 7.07
CA ALA A 428 -0.30 -6.99 6.07
C ALA A 428 0.57 -5.83 5.57
N ARG A 429 1.90 -5.99 5.62
CA ARG A 429 2.88 -4.96 5.23
C ARG A 429 3.39 -5.19 3.83
N GLY A 430 3.57 -4.08 3.10
CA GLY A 430 4.01 -4.09 1.71
C GLY A 430 5.49 -3.73 1.58
N GLY A 431 5.98 -3.74 0.34
CA GLY A 431 7.35 -3.32 0.03
C GLY A 431 7.66 -1.88 0.41
N PHE A 432 6.66 -1.00 0.42
CA PHE A 432 6.82 0.38 0.85
C PHE A 432 7.32 0.51 2.29
N GLY A 433 6.90 -0.38 3.20
CA GLY A 433 7.39 -0.34 4.58
C GLY A 433 8.90 -0.59 4.67
N PHE A 434 9.40 -1.53 3.85
CA PHE A 434 10.83 -1.81 3.75
C PHE A 434 11.60 -0.65 3.11
N LEU A 435 11.06 -0.03 2.05
CA LEU A 435 11.63 1.17 1.46
C LEU A 435 11.81 2.29 2.49
N VAL A 436 10.76 2.59 3.26
CA VAL A 436 10.81 3.64 4.28
C VAL A 436 11.89 3.35 5.31
N ALA A 437 12.01 2.09 5.75
CA ALA A 437 13.03 1.70 6.72
C ALA A 437 14.45 1.92 6.16
N SER A 438 14.70 1.52 4.91
CA SER A 438 15.99 1.71 4.24
C SER A 438 16.32 3.18 3.98
N GLU A 439 15.34 3.99 3.56
CA GLU A 439 15.51 5.44 3.37
C GLU A 439 15.71 6.18 4.71
N ALA A 440 15.05 5.75 5.77
CA ALA A 440 15.25 6.32 7.10
C ALA A 440 16.66 6.02 7.65
N GLN A 441 17.20 4.83 7.38
CA GLN A 441 18.59 4.48 7.71
C GLN A 441 19.59 5.28 6.88
N SER A 442 19.40 5.36 5.55
CA SER A 442 20.34 6.07 4.68
C SER A 442 20.38 7.59 4.92
N SER A 443 19.27 8.17 5.39
CA SER A 443 19.18 9.58 5.76
C SER A 443 19.70 9.90 7.18
N GLY A 444 20.12 8.89 7.95
CA GLY A 444 20.53 9.05 9.35
C GLY A 444 19.38 9.40 10.30
N ALA A 445 18.12 9.23 9.88
CA ALA A 445 16.95 9.52 10.72
C ALA A 445 16.78 8.51 11.87
N LEU A 446 17.48 7.37 11.80
CA LEU A 446 17.53 6.35 12.86
C LEU A 446 18.72 6.56 13.82
N ALA A 447 19.64 7.47 13.51
CA ALA A 447 20.80 7.78 14.33
C ALA A 447 20.39 8.42 15.67
N LEU A 448 21.04 7.97 16.76
CA LEU A 448 20.94 8.61 18.07
C LEU A 448 21.87 9.82 18.13
N LYS A 449 21.42 11.00 17.69
CA LYS A 449 22.22 12.20 17.91
C LYS A 449 22.15 12.60 19.39
N SER A 450 23.23 12.35 20.14
CA SER A 450 23.37 12.84 21.51
C SER A 450 23.43 14.37 21.51
N LYS A 451 22.28 15.02 21.68
CA LYS A 451 22.25 16.43 22.11
C LYS A 451 22.73 16.48 23.56
N SER A 452 24.04 16.64 23.76
CA SER A 452 24.56 17.16 25.01
C SER A 452 24.09 18.60 25.15
N ALA A 453 23.08 18.82 25.99
CA ALA A 453 22.73 20.14 26.48
C ALA A 453 23.66 20.46 27.66
N GLY A 454 24.38 21.58 27.56
CA GLY A 454 24.95 22.28 28.71
C GLY A 454 26.42 22.01 29.04
N GLU A 455 27.23 23.04 28.78
CA GLU A 455 28.35 23.50 29.62
C GLU A 455 29.71 22.79 29.61
N HIS A 456 30.74 23.64 29.71
CA HIS A 456 32.18 23.37 29.61
C HIS A 456 32.68 22.12 30.37
N ARG A 457 33.36 21.20 29.66
CA ARG A 457 34.74 20.73 29.98
C ARG A 457 35.24 19.61 29.05
N ALA A 458 36.50 19.79 28.63
CA ALA A 458 37.56 18.84 28.26
C ALA A 458 37.29 17.67 27.26
N PRO A 459 38.28 17.32 26.42
CA PRO A 459 38.13 16.27 25.40
C PRO A 459 38.21 14.87 26.03
N ALA A 460 37.16 14.06 25.83
CA ALA A 460 37.15 12.62 26.12
C ALA A 460 37.46 11.80 24.83
N PRO A 461 37.88 10.53 24.94
CA PRO A 461 38.54 9.78 23.86
C PRO A 461 37.60 9.33 22.73
N ARG A 462 38.19 9.03 21.56
CA ARG A 462 37.58 8.73 20.24
C ARG A 462 36.81 7.39 20.13
N ASP A 463 36.14 6.91 21.17
CA ASP A 463 35.42 5.62 21.14
C ASP A 463 33.91 5.71 20.82
N GLY A 464 33.36 6.92 20.64
CA GLY A 464 31.90 7.13 20.51
C GLY A 464 31.28 6.88 19.12
N ILE A 465 32.09 6.73 18.06
CA ILE A 465 31.57 6.58 16.68
C ILE A 465 31.05 5.15 16.47
N HIS A 466 31.82 4.13 16.87
CA HIS A 466 31.42 2.73 16.70
C HIS A 466 30.16 2.34 17.50
N THR A 467 29.92 2.96 18.66
CA THR A 467 28.73 2.68 19.46
C THR A 467 27.45 3.27 18.86
N LEU A 468 27.56 4.34 18.06
CA LEU A 468 26.39 5.01 17.48
C LEU A 468 25.83 4.20 16.30
N ASP A 469 26.73 3.79 15.39
CA ASP A 469 26.39 3.00 14.20
C ASP A 469 25.76 1.66 14.61
N VAL A 470 26.29 1.02 15.67
CA VAL A 470 25.74 -0.24 16.20
C VAL A 470 24.30 -0.08 16.72
N VAL A 471 23.94 1.07 17.28
CA VAL A 471 22.58 1.29 17.81
C VAL A 471 21.60 1.66 16.70
N GLU A 472 22.04 2.45 15.70
CA GLU A 472 21.24 2.73 14.51
C GLU A 472 20.88 1.45 13.74
N ASP A 473 21.88 0.59 13.53
CA ASP A 473 21.69 -0.72 12.90
C ASP A 473 20.74 -1.61 13.71
N GLN A 474 20.78 -1.56 15.04
CA GLN A 474 19.84 -2.30 15.87
C GLN A 474 18.39 -1.83 15.69
N ILE A 475 18.14 -0.51 15.59
CA ILE A 475 16.78 0.03 15.39
C ILE A 475 16.27 -0.39 14.02
N PHE A 476 17.09 -0.23 12.99
CA PHE A 476 16.77 -0.68 11.64
C PHE A 476 16.41 -2.16 11.61
N LEU A 477 17.22 -3.02 12.22
CA LEU A 477 16.97 -4.47 12.27
C LEU A 477 15.69 -4.85 13.04
N VAL A 478 15.36 -4.13 14.13
CA VAL A 478 14.09 -4.31 14.85
C VAL A 478 12.89 -3.97 13.95
N ILE A 479 12.99 -2.88 13.16
CA ILE A 479 11.93 -2.50 12.20
C ILE A 479 11.79 -3.56 11.11
N ILE A 480 12.90 -4.05 10.55
CA ILE A 480 12.88 -5.09 9.51
C ILE A 480 12.24 -6.38 10.04
N TRP A 481 12.59 -6.82 11.25
CA TRP A 481 11.91 -7.97 11.89
C TRP A 481 10.41 -7.76 12.01
N ALA A 482 9.99 -6.57 12.47
CA ALA A 482 8.59 -6.26 12.61
C ALA A 482 7.84 -6.24 11.28
N LEU A 483 8.46 -5.70 10.22
CA LEU A 483 7.91 -5.72 8.87
C LEU A 483 7.75 -7.16 8.37
N VAL A 484 8.80 -7.99 8.42
CA VAL A 484 8.76 -9.39 7.97
C VAL A 484 7.66 -10.17 8.70
N LEU A 485 7.60 -10.07 10.03
CA LEU A 485 6.60 -10.78 10.84
C LEU A 485 5.17 -10.32 10.53
N CYS A 486 4.94 -9.01 10.36
CA CYS A 486 3.61 -8.50 10.01
C CYS A 486 3.21 -8.87 8.57
N THR A 487 4.15 -8.91 7.64
CA THR A 487 3.91 -9.35 6.25
C THR A 487 3.48 -10.82 6.20
N ILE A 488 4.08 -11.70 7.01
CA ILE A 488 3.70 -13.12 7.07
C ILE A 488 2.38 -13.30 7.83
N ALA A 489 2.25 -12.67 9.00
CA ALA A 489 1.10 -12.87 9.88
C ALA A 489 -0.21 -12.28 9.30
N GLY A 490 -0.14 -11.16 8.58
CA GLY A 490 -1.32 -10.47 8.04
C GLY A 490 -2.18 -11.35 7.12
N PRO A 491 -1.63 -11.94 6.04
CA PRO A 491 -2.36 -12.84 5.15
C PRO A 491 -2.91 -14.09 5.84
N ILE A 492 -2.14 -14.67 6.77
CA ILE A 492 -2.56 -15.88 7.52
C ILE A 492 -3.80 -15.57 8.39
N VAL A 493 -3.76 -14.48 9.15
CA VAL A 493 -4.86 -14.13 10.07
C VAL A 493 -6.09 -13.66 9.31
N SER A 494 -5.93 -12.82 8.29
CA SER A 494 -7.06 -12.36 7.47
C SER A 494 -7.69 -13.49 6.65
N GLY A 495 -6.88 -14.39 6.09
CA GLY A 495 -7.37 -15.60 5.42
C GLY A 495 -8.20 -16.48 6.35
N PHE A 496 -7.79 -16.65 7.61
CA PHE A 496 -8.57 -17.38 8.61
C PHE A 496 -9.89 -16.67 8.97
N ALA A 497 -9.87 -15.34 9.14
CA ALA A 497 -11.06 -14.54 9.43
C ALA A 497 -12.10 -14.61 8.30
N VAL A 498 -11.64 -14.52 7.05
CA VAL A 498 -12.46 -14.67 5.85
C VAL A 498 -13.07 -16.07 5.76
N ARG A 499 -12.28 -17.12 5.97
CA ARG A 499 -12.77 -18.51 5.97
C ARG A 499 -13.89 -18.72 7.00
N ARG A 500 -13.75 -18.17 8.21
CA ARG A 500 -14.80 -18.21 9.24
C ARG A 500 -16.08 -17.49 8.80
N LYS A 501 -15.96 -16.32 8.17
CA LYS A 501 -17.13 -15.59 7.66
C LYS A 501 -17.86 -16.37 6.56
N LEU A 502 -17.11 -17.01 5.65
CA LEU A 502 -17.70 -17.83 4.60
C LEU A 502 -18.35 -19.10 5.15
N ALA A 503 -17.74 -19.75 6.14
CA ALA A 503 -18.34 -20.90 6.83
C ALA A 503 -19.66 -20.54 7.53
N GLY A 504 -19.73 -19.36 8.17
CA GLY A 504 -20.96 -18.88 8.81
C GLY A 504 -22.09 -18.54 7.84
N LYS A 505 -21.78 -18.08 6.61
CA LYS A 505 -22.79 -17.81 5.56
C LYS A 505 -23.31 -19.09 4.88
N LYS A 506 -22.50 -20.15 4.81
CA LYS A 506 -22.89 -21.43 4.18
C LYS A 506 -24.03 -22.17 4.92
N CYS A 507 -24.40 -21.76 6.14
CA CYS A 507 -25.51 -22.34 6.89
C CYS A 507 -26.86 -21.60 6.76
N GLU A 508 -26.97 -20.60 5.89
CA GLU A 508 -28.25 -19.89 5.59
C GLU A 508 -28.96 -20.43 4.32
N CYS A 509 -28.66 -21.66 3.88
CA CYS A 509 -29.57 -22.35 2.96
C CYS A 509 -30.73 -22.94 3.77
N GLY A 510 -31.93 -22.41 3.57
CA GLY A 510 -33.18 -22.87 4.19
C GLY A 510 -33.62 -24.24 3.70
N ILE A 511 -32.81 -25.27 3.90
CA ILE A 511 -33.23 -26.66 3.78
C ILE A 511 -33.56 -27.14 5.18
N ALA A 512 -34.85 -27.43 5.40
CA ALA A 512 -35.36 -27.99 6.64
C ALA A 512 -34.58 -29.27 7.00
N GLN A 513 -34.22 -29.39 8.28
CA GLN A 513 -33.54 -30.55 8.84
C GLN A 513 -34.28 -31.84 8.50
N GLY A 514 -33.68 -32.63 7.62
CA GLY A 514 -34.12 -33.97 7.25
C GLY A 514 -32.92 -34.90 7.11
N GLY A 515 -32.37 -35.34 8.24
CA GLY A 515 -31.77 -36.68 8.37
C GLY A 515 -30.46 -37.01 7.63
N PHE A 516 -29.61 -36.05 7.24
CA PHE A 516 -28.26 -36.36 6.74
C PHE A 516 -27.20 -35.48 7.41
N GLY A 517 -26.05 -36.09 7.76
CA GLY A 517 -24.97 -35.48 8.53
C GLY A 517 -24.38 -34.22 7.90
N GLU A 518 -23.92 -33.31 8.77
CA GLU A 518 -23.50 -31.93 8.47
C GLU A 518 -22.48 -31.81 7.31
N ASP A 519 -21.64 -32.83 7.11
CA ASP A 519 -20.56 -32.79 6.10
C ASP A 519 -21.04 -33.04 4.67
N ILE A 520 -22.17 -33.74 4.46
CA ILE A 520 -22.65 -34.10 3.11
C ILE A 520 -23.60 -33.04 2.55
N ALA A 521 -24.40 -32.39 3.40
CA ALA A 521 -25.32 -31.33 2.96
C ALA A 521 -24.61 -30.09 2.40
N CYS A 522 -23.37 -29.84 2.85
CA CYS A 522 -22.57 -28.69 2.43
C CYS A 522 -21.96 -28.87 1.02
N HIS A 523 -21.77 -30.12 0.57
CA HIS A 523 -21.20 -30.45 -0.74
C HIS A 523 -22.21 -30.43 -1.89
N LEU A 524 -23.51 -30.58 -1.60
CA LEU A 524 -24.57 -30.52 -2.61
C LEU A 524 -25.03 -29.10 -2.98
N CYS A 525 -24.55 -28.07 -2.27
CA CYS A 525 -24.95 -26.67 -2.46
C CYS A 525 -23.94 -25.82 -3.26
N LEU A 526 -22.80 -26.42 -3.62
CA LEU A 526 -21.80 -25.91 -4.58
C LEU A 526 -22.11 -26.51 -5.95
#